data_AF-Q4PU23-F1
#
_entry.id   AF-Q4PU23-F1
#
_cell.length_a   1.000
_cell.length_b   1.000
_cell.length_c   1.000
_cell.angle_alpha   90.00
_cell.angle_beta   90.00
_cell.angle_gamma   90.00
#
_symmetry.space_group_name_H-M   'P 1'
#
loop_
_entity.id
_entity.type
_entity.pdbx_description
1 polymer ?
#
loop_
_entity_poly.entity_id
_entity_poly.type
_entity_poly.pdbx_seq_one_letter_code
_entity_poly.pdbx_strand_id
1 'polypeptide(L)'
;EIPLLLNTSVILTLTILLLPTMLPLISPKFQNTPSTITSAVKTAFFISLIPMSSFIYSGTETITSHWYWNFSANFKIPISFKMDQYSMMFLPIALFVTWSILQFATWY
;
A
#
# COMPACT_ATOMS: atom_id res chain seq x y z
N GLU A 1 -8.45 -19.17 4.87
CA GLU A 1 -9.12 -18.04 4.18
C GLU A 1 -8.61 -16.67 4.63
N ILE A 2 -8.61 -16.39 5.94
CA ILE A 2 -8.06 -15.16 6.54
C ILE A 2 -6.65 -14.76 6.04
N PRO A 3 -5.64 -15.66 5.96
CA PRO A 3 -4.30 -15.26 5.49
C PRO A 3 -4.27 -14.84 4.02
N LEU A 4 -5.12 -15.42 3.17
CA LEU A 4 -5.22 -15.02 1.77
C LEU A 4 -5.82 -13.61 1.66
N LEU A 5 -6.88 -13.34 2.42
CA LEU A 5 -7.54 -12.03 2.47
C LEU A 5 -6.60 -10.93 2.97
N LEU A 6 -5.77 -11.22 3.96
CA LEU A 6 -4.80 -10.27 4.49
C LEU A 6 -3.67 -10.01 3.46
N ASN A 7 -3.20 -11.03 2.75
CA ASN A 7 -2.20 -10.84 1.68
C ASN A 7 -2.76 -10.04 0.49
N THR A 8 -3.97 -10.37 0.02
CA THR A 8 -4.58 -9.66 -1.11
C THR A 8 -4.91 -8.22 -0.78
N SER A 9 -5.42 -7.92 0.42
CA SER A 9 -5.70 -6.56 0.86
C SER A 9 -4.42 -5.72 0.96
N VAL A 10 -3.33 -6.27 1.53
CA VAL A 10 -2.02 -5.59 1.57
C VAL A 10 -1.50 -5.30 0.17
N ILE A 11 -1.49 -6.29 -0.73
CA ILE A 11 -1.03 -6.07 -2.11
C ILE A 11 -1.90 -5.01 -2.81
N LEU A 12 -3.22 -5.03 -2.58
CA LEU A 12 -4.15 -4.04 -3.12
C LEU A 12 -3.86 -2.62 -2.61
N THR A 13 -3.51 -2.45 -1.32
CA THR A 13 -3.11 -1.12 -0.81
C THR A 13 -1.86 -0.60 -1.51
N LEU A 14 -0.86 -1.45 -1.71
CA LEU A 14 0.40 -1.09 -2.36
C LEU A 14 0.19 -0.75 -3.83
N THR A 15 -0.65 -1.50 -4.56
CA THR A 15 -0.93 -1.21 -5.98
C THR A 15 -1.69 0.10 -6.16
N ILE A 16 -2.63 0.44 -5.28
CA ILE A 16 -3.35 1.72 -5.33
C ILE A 16 -2.41 2.90 -5.07
N LEU A 17 -1.47 2.78 -4.12
CA LEU A 17 -0.47 3.81 -3.86
C LEU A 17 0.49 4.02 -5.03
N LEU A 18 0.83 2.95 -5.75
CA LEU A 18 1.67 3.01 -6.95
C LEU A 18 0.94 3.60 -8.16
N LEU A 19 -0.39 3.47 -8.23
CA LEU A 19 -1.19 3.90 -9.38
C LEU A 19 -0.95 5.37 -9.82
N PRO A 20 -1.04 6.39 -8.94
CA PRO A 20 -0.76 7.76 -9.34
C PRO A 20 0.69 7.95 -9.79
N THR A 21 1.66 7.19 -9.29
CA THR A 21 3.06 7.31 -9.76
C THR A 21 3.29 6.66 -11.13
N MET A 22 2.59 5.57 -11.44
CA MET A 22 2.78 4.79 -12.66
C MET A 22 1.98 5.34 -13.85
N LEU A 23 0.78 5.89 -13.61
CA LEU A 23 -0.12 6.38 -14.67
C LEU A 23 0.52 7.46 -15.59
N PRO A 24 1.21 8.49 -15.06
CA PRO A 24 1.88 9.49 -15.89
C PRO A 24 3.04 8.92 -16.70
N LEU A 25 3.65 7.83 -16.22
CA LEU A 25 4.76 7.16 -16.88
C LEU A 25 4.32 6.43 -18.16
N ILE A 26 3.06 5.98 -18.21
CA ILE A 26 2.46 5.26 -19.34
C ILE A 26 1.96 6.24 -20.40
N SER A 27 1.35 7.35 -20.00
CA SER A 27 0.95 8.37 -20.96
C SER A 27 0.87 9.77 -20.35
N PRO A 28 1.25 10.82 -21.11
CA PRO A 28 1.14 12.20 -20.65
C PRO A 28 -0.30 12.69 -20.51
N LYS A 29 -1.30 11.95 -21.02
CA LYS A 29 -2.72 12.26 -20.90
C LYS A 29 -3.27 11.96 -19.49
N PHE A 30 -2.66 11.01 -18.78
CA PHE A 30 -3.01 10.69 -17.39
C PHE A 30 -2.21 11.58 -16.45
N GLN A 31 -2.55 12.87 -16.46
CA GLN A 31 -1.87 13.84 -15.62
C GLN A 31 -2.36 13.70 -14.18
N ASN A 32 -1.41 13.62 -13.24
CA ASN A 32 -1.74 13.59 -11.83
C ASN A 32 -2.30 14.93 -11.38
N THR A 33 -3.50 14.90 -10.81
CA THR A 33 -4.07 16.05 -10.11
C THR A 33 -4.00 15.82 -8.61
N PRO A 34 -3.93 16.88 -7.78
CA PRO A 34 -3.99 16.73 -6.33
C PRO A 34 -5.26 15.99 -5.86
N SER A 35 -6.37 16.12 -6.59
CA SER A 35 -7.62 15.38 -6.35
C SER A 35 -7.52 13.87 -6.61
N THR A 36 -6.77 13.44 -7.63
CA THR A 36 -6.61 11.99 -7.89
C THR A 36 -5.66 11.36 -6.88
N ILE A 37 -4.61 12.07 -6.47
CA ILE A 37 -3.66 11.61 -5.43
C ILE A 37 -4.37 11.48 -4.09
N THR A 38 -5.12 12.51 -3.66
CA THR A 38 -5.89 12.47 -2.40
C THR A 38 -6.92 11.34 -2.40
N SER A 39 -7.62 11.13 -3.51
CA SER A 39 -8.56 10.01 -3.67
C SER A 39 -7.86 8.64 -3.56
N ALA A 40 -6.71 8.47 -4.22
CA ALA A 40 -5.93 7.23 -4.14
C ALA A 40 -5.42 6.93 -2.72
N VAL A 41 -4.93 7.93 -2.00
CA VAL A 41 -4.51 7.76 -0.59
C VAL A 41 -5.71 7.42 0.30
N LYS A 42 -6.86 8.08 0.08
CA LYS A 42 -8.10 7.80 0.81
C LYS A 42 -8.61 6.38 0.57
N THR A 43 -8.59 5.89 -0.66
CA THR A 43 -9.01 4.51 -0.97
C THR A 43 -8.02 3.49 -0.41
N ALA A 44 -6.72 3.75 -0.51
CA ALA A 44 -5.69 2.91 0.11
C ALA A 44 -5.86 2.84 1.64
N PHE A 45 -6.20 3.96 2.30
CA PHE A 45 -6.51 3.99 3.73
C PHE A 45 -7.67 3.04 4.08
N PHE A 46 -8.81 3.13 3.39
CA PHE A 46 -9.95 2.27 3.71
C PHE A 46 -9.65 0.78 3.51
N ILE A 47 -8.88 0.43 2.48
CA ILE A 47 -8.49 -0.96 2.23
C ILE A 47 -7.51 -1.45 3.31
N SER A 48 -6.60 -0.58 3.79
CA SER A 48 -5.63 -0.91 4.84
C SER A 48 -6.26 -1.18 6.22
N LEU A 49 -7.52 -0.80 6.44
CA LEU A 49 -8.25 -1.17 7.66
C LEU A 49 -8.64 -2.65 7.70
N ILE A 50 -8.75 -3.31 6.55
CA ILE A 50 -9.06 -4.75 6.45
C ILE A 50 -7.92 -5.61 7.07
N PRO A 51 -6.64 -5.45 6.68
CA PRO A 51 -5.55 -6.19 7.30
C PRO A 51 -5.37 -5.81 8.79
N MET A 52 -5.60 -4.56 9.18
CA MET A 52 -5.54 -4.15 10.59
C MET A 52 -6.62 -4.81 11.45
N SER A 53 -7.88 -4.78 11.00
CA SER A 53 -9.01 -5.36 11.75
C SER A 53 -8.93 -6.88 11.84
N SER A 54 -8.53 -7.55 10.75
CA SER A 54 -8.27 -8.99 10.77
C SER A 54 -7.12 -9.34 11.71
N PHE A 55 -6.03 -8.57 11.74
CA PHE A 55 -4.94 -8.76 12.70
C PHE A 55 -5.42 -8.64 14.16
N ILE A 56 -6.21 -7.62 14.49
CA ILE A 56 -6.76 -7.45 15.85
C ILE A 56 -7.68 -8.62 16.24
N TYR A 57 -8.46 -9.13 15.29
CA TYR A 57 -9.42 -10.21 15.55
C TYR A 57 -8.75 -11.58 15.72
N SER A 58 -7.86 -11.97 14.81
CA SER A 58 -7.27 -13.32 14.80
C SER A 58 -5.87 -13.42 15.39
N GLY A 59 -5.21 -12.29 15.68
CA GLY A 59 -3.83 -12.26 16.16
C GLY A 59 -2.83 -12.92 15.20
N THR A 60 -3.22 -13.13 13.94
CA THR A 60 -2.44 -13.89 12.97
C THR A 60 -1.21 -13.10 12.56
N GLU A 61 -0.04 -13.62 12.93
CA GLU A 61 1.23 -12.96 12.67
C GLU A 61 1.77 -13.17 11.26
N THR A 62 2.47 -12.13 10.81
CA THR A 62 3.47 -12.09 9.73
C THR A 62 3.10 -12.74 8.41
N ILE A 63 2.67 -11.93 7.46
CA ILE A 63 2.62 -12.32 6.04
C ILE A 63 3.90 -11.86 5.35
N THR A 64 4.59 -12.81 4.72
CA THR A 64 5.76 -12.53 3.89
C THR A 64 5.44 -12.73 2.42
N SER A 65 5.43 -11.64 1.64
CA SER A 65 5.42 -11.75 0.18
C SER A 65 6.86 -11.71 -0.32
N HIS A 66 7.21 -12.62 -1.22
CA HIS A 66 8.56 -12.76 -1.76
C HIS A 66 8.54 -12.49 -3.26
N TRP A 67 9.41 -11.61 -3.71
CA TRP A 67 9.69 -11.36 -5.11
C TRP A 67 11.20 -11.41 -5.35
N TYR A 68 11.64 -12.18 -6.34
CA TYR A 68 13.04 -12.20 -6.73
C TYR A 68 13.23 -11.23 -7.89
N TRP A 69 13.96 -10.15 -7.64
CA TRP A 69 14.46 -9.29 -8.71
C TRP A 69 15.70 -9.94 -9.31
N ASN A 70 15.56 -10.51 -10.49
CA ASN A 70 16.68 -11.09 -11.24
C ASN A 70 17.35 -9.99 -12.07
N PHE A 71 18.51 -9.49 -11.60
CA PHE A 71 19.28 -8.48 -12.34
C PHE A 71 20.27 -9.13 -13.33
N SER A 72 20.91 -10.23 -12.94
CA SER A 72 21.80 -11.02 -13.80
C SER A 72 21.81 -12.50 -13.39
N ALA A 73 22.42 -13.38 -14.19
CA ALA A 73 22.42 -14.83 -13.95
C ALA A 73 22.95 -15.23 -12.55
N ASN A 74 23.88 -14.44 -12.01
CA ASN A 74 24.53 -14.71 -10.72
C ASN A 74 24.06 -13.77 -9.59
N PHE A 75 23.24 -12.75 -9.90
CA PHE A 75 22.79 -11.77 -8.90
C PHE A 75 21.27 -11.66 -8.88
N LYS A 76 20.67 -12.26 -7.85
CA LYS A 76 19.24 -12.21 -7.55
C LYS A 76 19.05 -11.46 -6.23
N ILE A 77 18.31 -10.36 -6.26
CA ILE A 77 17.95 -9.61 -5.05
C ILE A 77 16.59 -10.13 -4.58
N PRO A 78 16.49 -10.78 -3.41
CA PRO A 78 15.19 -11.12 -2.82
C PRO A 78 14.57 -9.87 -2.20
N ILE A 79 13.41 -9.46 -2.71
CA ILE A 79 12.56 -8.44 -2.13
C ILE A 79 11.48 -9.17 -1.33
N SER A 80 11.52 -9.03 0.00
CA SER A 80 10.51 -9.62 0.88
C SER A 80 9.79 -8.58 1.71
N PHE A 81 8.48 -8.44 1.53
CA PHE A 81 7.65 -7.62 2.38
C PHE A 81 7.13 -8.48 3.53
N LYS A 82 7.57 -8.18 4.74
CA LYS A 82 7.11 -8.82 5.97
C LYS A 82 6.13 -7.89 6.67
N MET A 83 4.86 -8.27 6.70
CA MET A 83 3.81 -7.55 7.42
C MET A 83 3.70 -8.08 8.85
N ASP A 84 4.51 -7.55 9.76
CA ASP A 84 4.43 -7.79 11.20
C ASP A 84 3.40 -6.90 11.92
N GLN A 85 3.25 -7.07 13.23
CA GLN A 85 2.35 -6.24 14.05
C GLN A 85 2.59 -4.74 13.87
N TYR A 86 3.85 -4.32 13.82
CA TYR A 86 4.22 -2.91 13.72
C TYR A 86 3.78 -2.32 12.38
N SER A 87 4.07 -3.00 11.27
CA SER A 87 3.67 -2.58 9.94
C SER A 87 2.14 -2.61 9.75
N MET A 88 1.45 -3.64 10.25
CA MET A 88 -0.02 -3.73 10.15
C MET A 88 -0.74 -2.63 10.92
N MET A 89 -0.21 -2.18 12.06
CA MET A 89 -0.76 -1.05 12.81
C MET A 89 -0.34 0.30 12.22
N PHE A 90 0.92 0.43 11.79
CA PHE A 90 1.47 1.70 11.33
C PHE A 90 0.92 2.13 9.97
N LEU A 91 0.75 1.20 9.03
CA LEU A 91 0.29 1.47 7.66
C LEU A 91 -1.01 2.30 7.61
N PRO A 92 -2.14 1.88 8.25
CA PRO A 92 -3.38 2.66 8.22
C PRO A 92 -3.24 4.02 8.91
N ILE A 93 -2.43 4.12 9.97
CA ILE A 93 -2.19 5.40 10.67
C ILE A 93 -1.44 6.37 9.77
N ALA A 94 -0.38 5.91 9.09
CA ALA A 94 0.38 6.72 8.14
C ALA A 94 -0.50 7.19 6.98
N LEU A 95 -1.35 6.32 6.44
CA LEU A 95 -2.28 6.67 5.36
C LEU A 95 -3.36 7.68 5.81
N PHE A 96 -3.82 7.60 7.06
CA PHE A 96 -4.75 8.58 7.62
C PHE A 96 -4.12 9.97 7.78
N VAL A 97 -2.91 10.02 8.34
CA VAL A 97 -2.16 11.28 8.53
C VAL A 97 -1.81 11.90 7.18
N THR A 98 -1.35 11.11 6.22
CA THR A 98 -1.02 11.61 4.88
C THR A 98 -2.24 12.13 4.13
N TRP A 99 -3.40 11.47 4.24
CA TRP A 99 -4.65 12.03 3.70
C TRP A 99 -4.97 13.40 4.33
N SER A 100 -4.84 13.53 5.66
CA SER A 100 -5.09 14.79 6.35
C SER A 100 -4.14 15.91 5.88
N ILE A 101 -2.84 15.60 5.72
CA ILE A 101 -1.83 16.53 5.21
C ILE A 101 -2.14 16.93 3.77
N LEU A 102 -2.49 15.98 2.90
CA LEU A 102 -2.80 16.28 1.51
C LEU A 102 -4.05 17.15 1.39
N GLN A 103 -5.08 16.88 2.20
CA GLN A 103 -6.28 17.70 2.21
C GLN A 103 -6.00 19.13 2.69
N PHE A 104 -5.15 19.28 3.70
CA PHE A 104 -4.65 20.59 4.12
C PHE A 104 -3.86 21.29 3.00
N ALA A 105 -2.93 20.58 2.35
CA ALA A 105 -2.10 21.13 1.27
C ALA A 105 -2.89 21.48 0.00
N THR A 106 -4.04 20.86 -0.25
CA THR A 106 -4.93 21.25 -1.35
C THR A 106 -5.75 22.49 -1.06
N TRP A 107 -5.93 22.84 0.21
CA TRP A 107 -6.69 24.00 0.64
C TRP A 107 -5.82 25.25 0.79
N TYR A 108 -4.59 25.08 1.28
CA TYR A 108 -3.58 26.15 1.41
C TYR A 108 -3.00 26.56 0.05
#